data_AF-A0A940V3Q0-F1
#
_entry.id   AF-A0A940V3Q0-F1
#
_cell.length_a   1.000
_cell.length_b   1.000
_cell.length_c   1.000
_cell.angle_alpha   90.00
_cell.angle_beta   90.00
_cell.angle_gamma   90.00
#
_symmetry.space_group_name_H-M   'P 1'
#
loop_
_entity.id
_entity.type
_entity.pdbx_description
1 polymer ?
#
loop_
_entity_poly.entity_id
_entity_poly.type
_entity_poly.pdbx_seq_one_letter_code
_entity_poly.pdbx_strand_id
1 'polypeptide(L)'
;KDLVPDWNAAELPPVPIKEANIPIGEPIAGIIFTILGIVLFTFSPQLLGAYYYNHGLVNIPVFNLDTLRVVLPLFLIGMGLGLLKNIWELVDRRYSIPYAIFVFIINTISTILTVIIFTRFDIWNTDFAAQINSAFHLSFDSSALSTWNLITDNFVIFLVVIYILETLAIIVKAIKYNNQFDFMNYVKSMERRSNKQ
;
A
#
# COMPACT_ATOMS: atom_id res chain seq x y z
N LYS A 1 28.60 -34.06 -45.56
CA LYS A 1 27.89 -34.96 -44.62
C LYS A 1 27.96 -34.21 -43.31
N ASP A 2 26.95 -33.41 -43.09
CA ASP A 2 27.07 -32.20 -42.30
C ASP A 2 26.80 -32.54 -40.84
N LEU A 3 27.65 -32.02 -39.96
CA LEU A 3 27.64 -32.27 -38.53
C LEU A 3 26.37 -31.66 -37.94
N VAL A 4 25.35 -32.49 -37.75
CA VAL A 4 24.20 -32.14 -36.91
C VAL A 4 24.74 -32.00 -35.49
N PRO A 5 24.66 -30.81 -34.85
CA PRO A 5 25.06 -30.67 -33.47
C PRO A 5 24.20 -31.60 -32.62
N ASP A 6 24.83 -32.34 -31.71
CA ASP A 6 24.15 -33.21 -30.76
C ASP A 6 23.35 -32.33 -29.79
N TRP A 7 22.10 -32.05 -30.15
CA TRP A 7 21.22 -31.21 -29.35
C TRP A 7 20.74 -32.02 -28.14
N ASN A 8 21.20 -31.61 -26.95
CA ASN A 8 20.78 -32.23 -25.68
C ASN A 8 19.74 -31.34 -24.99
N ALA A 9 18.54 -31.89 -24.73
CA ALA A 9 17.47 -31.20 -24.01
C ALA A 9 17.88 -30.71 -22.60
N ALA A 10 18.94 -31.27 -22.01
CA ALA A 10 19.51 -30.84 -20.73
C ALA A 10 20.33 -29.53 -20.81
N GLU A 11 20.67 -29.04 -22.01
CA GLU A 11 21.41 -27.78 -22.19
C GLU A 11 20.51 -26.55 -22.23
N LEU A 12 19.19 -26.73 -22.09
CA LEU A 12 18.26 -25.62 -21.98
C LEU A 12 18.60 -24.80 -20.73
N PRO A 13 18.89 -23.49 -20.86
CA PRO A 13 19.05 -22.64 -19.71
C PRO A 13 17.76 -22.70 -18.87
N PRO A 14 17.85 -22.86 -17.54
CA PRO A 14 16.69 -22.94 -16.68
C PRO A 14 15.85 -21.69 -16.91
N VAL A 15 14.58 -21.89 -17.28
CA VAL A 15 13.66 -20.81 -17.64
C VAL A 15 13.66 -19.80 -16.49
N PRO A 16 14.12 -18.55 -16.72
CA PRO A 16 14.04 -17.53 -15.68
C PRO A 16 12.57 -17.37 -15.33
N ILE A 17 12.23 -17.63 -14.06
CA ILE A 17 10.86 -17.53 -13.54
C ILE A 17 10.47 -16.05 -13.61
N LYS A 18 9.88 -15.64 -14.75
CA LYS A 18 9.38 -14.26 -14.96
C LYS A 18 8.37 -13.83 -13.89
N GLU A 19 7.74 -14.80 -13.24
CA GLU A 19 6.73 -14.64 -12.19
C GLU A 19 7.30 -14.27 -10.81
N ALA A 20 8.62 -14.42 -10.60
CA ALA A 20 9.27 -14.07 -9.33
C ALA A 20 9.64 -12.58 -9.20
N ASN A 21 9.42 -11.79 -10.26
CA ASN A 21 9.76 -10.37 -10.29
C ASN A 21 8.54 -9.51 -9.98
N ILE A 22 8.72 -8.54 -9.08
CA ILE A 22 7.74 -7.49 -8.81
C ILE A 22 7.54 -6.69 -10.10
N PRO A 23 6.30 -6.51 -10.60
CA PRO A 23 6.07 -5.68 -11.77
C PRO A 23 6.44 -4.25 -11.45
N ILE A 24 7.33 -3.65 -12.23
CA ILE A 24 7.88 -2.30 -11.99
C ILE A 24 6.76 -1.24 -11.85
N GLY A 25 5.62 -1.46 -12.53
CA GLY A 25 4.47 -0.56 -12.46
C GLY A 25 3.84 -0.45 -11.07
N GLU A 26 3.88 -1.49 -10.25
CA GLU A 26 3.28 -1.51 -8.91
C GLU A 26 3.99 -0.53 -7.94
N PRO A 27 5.32 -0.60 -7.73
CA PRO A 27 6.02 0.37 -6.89
C PRO A 27 6.04 1.77 -7.49
N ILE A 28 6.09 1.92 -8.83
CA ILE A 28 6.03 3.24 -9.47
C ILE A 28 4.67 3.91 -9.20
N ALA A 29 3.56 3.19 -9.40
CA ALA A 29 2.24 3.71 -9.10
C ALA A 29 2.14 4.08 -7.62
N GLY A 30 2.62 3.21 -6.72
CA GLY A 30 2.70 3.50 -5.29
C GLY A 30 3.45 4.79 -4.97
N ILE A 31 4.63 5.01 -5.57
CA ILE A 31 5.40 6.25 -5.39
C ILE A 31 4.62 7.48 -5.87
N ILE A 32 4.02 7.41 -7.06
CA ILE A 32 3.25 8.52 -7.63
C ILE A 32 2.07 8.87 -6.72
N PHE A 33 1.29 7.87 -6.30
CA PHE A 33 0.15 8.10 -5.41
C PHE A 33 0.57 8.64 -4.04
N THR A 34 1.69 8.17 -3.48
CA THR A 34 2.17 8.71 -2.21
C THR A 34 2.66 10.15 -2.33
N ILE A 35 3.38 10.49 -3.40
CA ILE A 35 3.81 11.88 -3.66
C ILE A 35 2.58 12.78 -3.85
N LEU A 36 1.59 12.34 -4.64
CA LEU A 36 0.34 13.08 -4.81
C LEU A 36 -0.39 13.26 -3.48
N GLY A 37 -0.43 12.22 -2.64
CA GLY A 37 -0.95 12.29 -1.27
C GLY A 37 -0.21 13.33 -0.43
N ILE A 38 1.11 13.28 -0.38
CA ILE A 38 1.93 14.26 0.37
C ILE A 38 1.62 15.68 -0.08
N VAL A 39 1.59 15.93 -1.40
CA VAL A 39 1.27 17.25 -1.97
C VAL A 39 -0.15 17.67 -1.58
N LEU A 40 -1.13 16.78 -1.73
CA LEU A 40 -2.53 17.03 -1.41
C LEU A 40 -2.72 17.40 0.05
N PHE A 41 -2.23 16.57 0.98
CA PHE A 41 -2.40 16.80 2.42
C PHE A 41 -1.61 18.01 2.94
N THR A 42 -0.47 18.33 2.32
CA THR A 42 0.36 19.48 2.73
C THR A 42 -0.19 20.80 2.24
N PHE A 43 -0.56 20.88 0.95
CA PHE A 43 -0.87 22.16 0.31
C PHE A 43 -2.36 22.42 0.14
N SER A 44 -3.18 21.37 0.02
CA SER A 44 -4.59 21.52 -0.31
C SER A 44 -5.46 20.44 0.33
N PRO A 45 -5.37 20.20 1.65
CA PRO A 45 -6.19 19.19 2.33
C PRO A 45 -7.68 19.50 2.23
N GLN A 46 -8.03 20.78 2.05
CA GLN A 46 -9.37 21.26 1.78
C GLN A 46 -9.97 20.66 0.49
N LEU A 47 -9.16 20.15 -0.46
CA LEU A 47 -9.69 19.43 -1.64
C LEU A 47 -10.47 18.16 -1.30
N LEU A 48 -10.25 17.63 -0.09
CA LEU A 48 -10.98 16.49 0.45
C LEU A 48 -12.21 17.02 1.20
N GLY A 49 -13.27 17.30 0.45
CA GLY A 49 -14.47 17.97 0.95
C GLY A 49 -15.65 17.89 0.00
N ALA A 50 -16.83 18.26 0.50
CA ALA A 50 -18.00 18.47 -0.33
C ALA A 50 -18.02 19.92 -0.83
N TYR A 51 -18.39 20.08 -2.10
CA TYR A 51 -18.43 21.38 -2.76
C TYR A 51 -19.85 21.75 -3.13
N TYR A 52 -20.26 22.97 -2.79
CA TYR A 52 -21.56 23.50 -3.21
C TYR A 52 -21.44 24.97 -3.62
N TYR A 53 -22.42 25.43 -4.39
CA TYR A 53 -22.45 26.81 -4.86
C TYR A 53 -23.41 27.65 -4.03
N ASN A 54 -22.88 28.68 -3.38
CA ASN A 54 -23.67 29.68 -2.65
C ASN A 54 -22.95 31.04 -2.73
N HIS A 55 -23.38 31.89 -3.66
CA HIS A 55 -22.73 33.18 -3.97
C HIS A 55 -21.21 33.06 -4.26
N GLY A 56 -20.77 31.87 -4.68
CA GLY A 56 -19.38 31.46 -4.76
C GLY A 56 -19.25 29.95 -4.53
N LEU A 57 -18.10 29.38 -4.88
CA LEU A 57 -17.81 27.99 -4.56
C LEU A 57 -17.44 27.89 -3.07
N VAL A 58 -18.27 27.19 -2.29
CA VAL A 58 -18.05 26.94 -0.86
C VAL A 58 -17.64 25.48 -0.67
N ASN A 59 -16.71 25.26 0.25
CA ASN A 59 -16.14 23.95 0.54
C ASN A 59 -16.41 23.55 1.99
N ILE A 60 -16.89 22.33 2.19
CA ILE A 60 -17.08 21.69 3.48
C ILE A 60 -16.00 20.59 3.61
N PRO A 61 -14.91 20.81 4.35
CA PRO A 61 -13.81 19.85 4.43
C PRO A 61 -14.19 18.63 5.27
N VAL A 62 -13.75 17.45 4.82
CA VAL A 62 -13.89 16.15 5.52
C VAL A 62 -13.11 16.14 6.84
N PHE A 63 -11.94 16.79 6.85
CA PHE A 63 -11.06 16.85 8.00
C PHE A 63 -11.21 18.18 8.73
N ASN A 64 -10.98 18.15 10.04
CA ASN A 64 -10.69 19.35 10.80
C ASN A 64 -9.29 19.86 10.38
N LEU A 65 -9.25 20.99 9.68
CA LEU A 65 -8.01 21.51 9.09
C LEU A 65 -6.99 21.96 10.14
N ASP A 66 -7.44 22.42 11.31
CA ASP A 66 -6.57 22.82 12.41
C ASP A 66 -5.91 21.59 13.04
N THR A 67 -6.70 20.57 13.35
CA THR A 67 -6.19 19.30 13.86
C THR A 67 -5.26 18.63 12.83
N LEU A 68 -5.67 18.60 11.56
CA LEU A 68 -4.89 18.00 10.47
C LEU A 68 -3.52 18.66 10.35
N ARG A 69 -3.44 20.00 10.49
CA ARG A 69 -2.18 20.73 10.44
C ARG A 69 -1.23 20.35 11.58
N VAL A 70 -1.78 20.09 12.78
CA VAL A 70 -1.00 19.65 13.95
C VAL A 70 -0.47 18.23 13.74
N VAL A 71 -1.27 17.31 13.21
CA VAL A 71 -0.88 15.90 12.99
C VAL A 71 -0.12 15.67 11.68
N LEU A 72 -0.05 16.66 10.79
CA LEU A 72 0.57 16.57 9.48
C LEU A 72 1.97 15.95 9.52
N PRO A 73 2.88 16.29 10.46
CA PRO A 73 4.19 15.66 10.53
C PRO A 73 4.12 14.13 10.72
N LEU A 74 3.21 13.62 11.56
CA LEU A 74 3.04 12.18 11.76
C LEU A 74 2.47 11.52 10.50
N PHE A 75 1.54 12.21 9.82
CA PHE A 75 0.97 11.75 8.55
C PHE A 75 2.03 11.61 7.45
N LEU A 76 2.91 12.61 7.34
CA LEU A 76 4.04 12.62 6.41
C LEU A 76 5.06 11.53 6.72
N ILE A 77 5.32 11.23 8.00
CA ILE A 77 6.16 10.09 8.39
C ILE A 77 5.54 8.79 7.90
N GLY A 78 4.23 8.58 8.14
CA GLY A 78 3.51 7.39 7.65
C GLY A 78 3.59 7.24 6.13
N MET A 79 3.36 8.32 5.38
CA MET A 79 3.51 8.32 3.93
C MET A 79 4.96 8.05 3.50
N GLY A 80 5.95 8.60 4.21
CA GLY A 80 7.37 8.35 3.98
C GLY A 80 7.75 6.88 4.15
N LEU A 81 7.19 6.19 5.14
CA LEU A 81 7.39 4.75 5.32
C LEU A 81 6.86 3.95 4.10
N GLY A 82 5.69 4.33 3.57
CA GLY A 82 5.16 3.76 2.33
C GLY A 82 6.06 4.00 1.12
N LEU A 83 6.68 5.18 1.01
CA LEU A 83 7.69 5.45 -0.02
C LEU A 83 8.92 4.55 0.11
N LEU A 84 9.46 4.39 1.32
CA LEU A 84 10.61 3.51 1.56
C LEU A 84 10.32 2.08 1.12
N LYS A 85 9.10 1.60 1.38
CA LYS A 85 8.63 0.29 0.90
C LYS A 85 8.69 0.19 -0.63
N ASN A 86 8.05 1.13 -1.33
CA ASN A 86 7.99 1.12 -2.79
C ASN A 86 9.39 1.27 -3.43
N ILE A 87 10.30 2.02 -2.80
CA ILE A 87 11.69 2.14 -3.25
C ILE A 87 12.41 0.79 -3.15
N TRP A 88 12.23 0.06 -2.05
CA TRP A 88 12.84 -1.27 -1.89
C TRP A 88 12.36 -2.23 -2.98
N GLU A 89 11.04 -2.26 -3.25
CA GLU A 89 10.45 -3.07 -4.31
C GLU A 89 11.04 -2.76 -5.68
N LEU A 90 11.34 -1.49 -5.95
CA LEU A 90 11.91 -1.05 -7.22
C LEU A 90 13.37 -1.50 -7.40
N VAL A 91 14.14 -1.56 -6.31
CA VAL A 91 15.56 -1.91 -6.29
C VAL A 91 15.78 -3.43 -6.33
N ASP A 92 15.21 -4.18 -5.38
CA ASP A 92 15.48 -5.62 -5.23
C ASP A 92 14.64 -6.46 -6.20
N ARG A 93 13.45 -5.96 -6.57
CA ARG A 93 12.49 -6.58 -7.52
C ARG A 93 12.12 -8.04 -7.24
N ARG A 94 12.49 -8.57 -6.07
CA ARG A 94 12.27 -9.96 -5.66
C ARG A 94 11.62 -9.96 -4.30
N TYR A 95 10.66 -10.85 -4.12
CA TYR A 95 10.08 -11.09 -2.80
C TYR A 95 11.01 -12.01 -2.00
N SER A 96 11.93 -11.41 -1.25
CA SER A 96 12.86 -12.11 -0.37
C SER A 96 12.34 -12.17 1.07
N ILE A 97 12.81 -13.12 1.89
CA ILE A 97 12.46 -13.19 3.32
C ILE A 97 12.88 -11.89 4.06
N PRO A 98 14.08 -11.32 3.83
CA PRO A 98 14.43 -10.01 4.41
C PRO A 98 13.45 -8.90 4.02
N TYR A 99 12.99 -8.87 2.76
CA TYR A 99 11.99 -7.91 2.32
C TYR A 99 10.65 -8.08 3.08
N ALA A 100 10.19 -9.31 3.28
CA ALA A 100 8.97 -9.56 4.05
C ALA A 100 9.07 -9.09 5.52
N ILE A 101 10.22 -9.28 6.16
CA ILE A 101 10.49 -8.77 7.52
C ILE A 101 10.47 -7.25 7.53
N PHE A 102 11.11 -6.62 6.56
CA PHE A 102 11.13 -5.16 6.41
C PHE A 102 9.71 -4.59 6.28
N VAL A 103 8.88 -5.18 5.40
CA VAL A 103 7.48 -4.79 5.22
C VAL A 103 6.68 -4.97 6.51
N PHE A 104 6.85 -6.08 7.21
CA PHE A 104 6.18 -6.32 8.49
C PHE A 104 6.48 -5.20 9.50
N ILE A 105 7.74 -4.78 9.62
CA ILE A 105 8.15 -3.69 10.52
C ILE A 105 7.51 -2.36 10.06
N ILE A 106 7.61 -2.03 8.78
CA ILE A 106 7.03 -0.81 8.19
C ILE A 106 5.52 -0.74 8.42
N ASN A 107 4.79 -1.83 8.16
CA ASN A 107 3.35 -1.89 8.34
C ASN A 107 2.95 -1.85 9.81
N THR A 108 3.76 -2.44 10.71
CA THR A 108 3.54 -2.32 12.16
C THR A 108 3.64 -0.86 12.62
N ILE A 109 4.71 -0.15 12.22
CA ILE A 109 4.89 1.27 12.57
C ILE A 109 3.77 2.12 11.95
N SER A 110 3.43 1.88 10.68
CA SER A 110 2.35 2.59 9.97
C SER A 110 0.98 2.37 10.63
N THR A 111 0.73 1.16 11.14
CA THR A 111 -0.46 0.83 11.91
C THR A 111 -0.51 1.62 13.21
N ILE A 112 0.59 1.65 13.97
CA ILE A 112 0.68 2.42 15.22
C ILE A 112 0.42 3.91 14.95
N LEU A 113 1.06 4.48 13.93
CA LEU A 113 0.84 5.88 13.53
C LEU A 113 -0.62 6.13 13.15
N THR A 114 -1.22 5.25 12.36
CA THR A 114 -2.62 5.36 11.94
C THR A 114 -3.56 5.35 13.15
N VAL A 115 -3.38 4.41 14.07
CA VAL A 115 -4.17 4.34 15.30
C VAL A 115 -3.99 5.62 16.11
N ILE A 116 -2.77 6.11 16.30
CA ILE A 116 -2.52 7.36 17.04
C ILE A 116 -3.22 8.54 16.37
N ILE A 117 -3.02 8.74 15.06
CA ILE A 117 -3.55 9.89 14.32
C ILE A 117 -5.08 9.93 14.38
N PHE A 118 -5.75 8.81 14.14
CA PHE A 118 -7.21 8.79 13.98
C PHE A 118 -7.99 8.53 15.29
N THR A 119 -7.33 8.10 16.37
CA THR A 119 -8.00 7.87 17.68
C THR A 119 -7.61 8.86 18.77
N ARG A 120 -6.43 9.48 18.68
CA ARG A 120 -5.97 10.47 19.67
C ARG A 120 -6.27 11.90 19.26
N PHE A 121 -6.47 12.15 17.97
CA PHE A 121 -6.76 13.46 17.44
C PHE A 121 -8.14 13.47 16.79
N ASP A 122 -8.90 14.53 17.05
CA ASP A 122 -10.20 14.77 16.43
C ASP A 122 -10.00 15.26 14.98
N ILE A 123 -9.48 14.37 14.13
CA ILE A 123 -9.08 14.67 12.75
C ILE A 123 -10.30 14.81 11.83
N TRP A 124 -11.39 14.11 12.15
CA TRP A 124 -12.64 14.20 11.41
C TRP A 124 -13.35 15.50 11.73
N ASN A 125 -13.95 16.13 10.72
CA ASN A 125 -14.86 17.23 10.96
C ASN A 125 -16.19 16.65 11.50
N THR A 126 -16.46 16.86 12.79
CA THR A 126 -17.68 16.37 13.47
C THR A 126 -18.96 16.96 12.91
N ASP A 127 -18.87 18.17 12.36
CA ASP A 127 -20.00 18.90 11.79
C ASP A 127 -20.20 18.59 10.30
N PHE A 128 -19.34 17.77 9.68
CA PHE A 128 -19.35 17.49 8.24
C PHE A 128 -20.73 17.03 7.74
N ALA A 129 -21.31 16.01 8.36
CA ALA A 129 -22.62 15.48 7.97
C ALA A 129 -23.74 16.52 8.12
N ALA A 130 -23.71 17.32 9.19
CA ALA A 130 -24.69 18.38 9.43
C ALA A 130 -24.56 19.53 8.43
N GLN A 131 -23.32 19.91 8.07
CA GLN A 131 -23.03 20.96 7.09
C GLN A 131 -23.44 20.54 5.67
N ILE A 132 -23.24 19.27 5.28
CA ILE A 132 -23.76 18.77 4.00
C ILE A 132 -25.29 18.79 4.00
N ASN A 133 -25.91 18.39 5.10
CA ASN A 133 -27.38 18.39 5.22
C ASN A 133 -27.96 19.79 4.93
N SER A 134 -27.41 20.80 5.59
CA SER A 134 -27.86 22.18 5.43
C SER A 134 -27.53 22.75 4.06
N ALA A 135 -26.36 22.43 3.50
CA ALA A 135 -25.90 22.98 2.23
C ALA A 135 -26.67 22.46 1.01
N PHE A 136 -27.06 21.18 1.02
CA PHE A 136 -27.73 20.56 -0.13
C PHE A 136 -29.25 20.41 0.07
N HIS A 137 -29.80 20.92 1.18
CA HIS A 137 -31.20 20.72 1.58
C HIS A 137 -31.62 19.25 1.50
N LEU A 138 -30.67 18.35 1.73
CA LEU A 138 -30.95 16.93 1.74
C LEU A 138 -31.85 16.71 2.96
N SER A 139 -32.92 15.94 2.81
CA SER A 139 -33.73 15.57 3.97
C SER A 139 -33.03 14.40 4.66
N PHE A 140 -31.75 14.57 5.04
CA PHE A 140 -31.04 13.50 5.71
C PHE A 140 -31.74 13.26 7.06
N ASP A 141 -32.34 12.09 7.19
CA ASP A 141 -32.77 11.63 8.51
C ASP A 141 -31.53 11.28 9.37
N SER A 142 -31.75 10.90 10.63
CA SER A 142 -30.77 10.22 11.48
C SER A 142 -29.83 9.21 10.77
N SER A 143 -30.27 8.61 9.67
CA SER A 143 -29.53 7.64 8.84
C SER A 143 -28.24 8.17 8.20
N ALA A 144 -28.18 9.44 7.77
CA ALA A 144 -26.95 9.96 7.15
C ALA A 144 -25.88 10.29 8.20
N LEU A 145 -26.31 10.85 9.34
CA LEU A 145 -25.42 11.07 10.49
C LEU A 145 -24.90 9.73 11.04
N SER A 146 -25.74 8.71 11.14
CA SER A 146 -25.30 7.38 11.53
C SER A 146 -24.36 6.73 10.52
N THR A 147 -24.55 7.00 9.21
CA THR A 147 -23.64 6.52 8.17
C THR A 147 -22.28 7.19 8.27
N TRP A 148 -22.25 8.51 8.52
CA TRP A 148 -21.00 9.24 8.74
C TRP A 148 -20.23 8.68 9.94
N ASN A 149 -20.91 8.52 11.07
CA ASN A 149 -20.29 7.95 12.27
C ASN A 149 -19.79 6.52 12.03
N LEU A 150 -20.58 5.68 11.34
CA LEU A 150 -20.13 4.34 10.96
C LEU A 150 -18.85 4.37 10.13
N ILE A 151 -18.71 5.32 9.21
CA ILE A 151 -17.50 5.46 8.40
C ILE A 151 -16.33 5.90 9.27
N THR A 152 -16.48 6.97 10.05
CA THR A 152 -15.38 7.54 10.85
C THR A 152 -14.93 6.62 11.97
N ASP A 153 -15.86 5.94 12.64
CA ASP A 153 -15.58 5.05 13.77
C ASP A 153 -14.88 3.76 13.32
N ASN A 154 -15.24 3.24 12.15
CA ASN A 154 -14.65 2.00 11.61
C ASN A 154 -13.45 2.24 10.68
N PHE A 155 -13.13 3.50 10.34
CA PHE A 155 -12.05 3.82 9.41
C PHE A 155 -10.70 3.25 9.84
N VAL A 156 -10.39 3.33 11.14
CA VAL A 156 -9.12 2.79 11.70
C VAL A 156 -9.07 1.28 11.55
N ILE A 157 -10.17 0.58 11.85
CA ILE A 157 -10.26 -0.88 11.70
C ILE A 157 -10.04 -1.26 10.23
N PHE A 158 -10.66 -0.54 9.31
CA PHE A 158 -10.49 -0.74 7.87
C PHE A 158 -9.01 -0.60 7.45
N LEU A 159 -8.31 0.45 7.89
CA LEU A 159 -6.89 0.63 7.57
C LEU A 159 -5.99 -0.46 8.19
N VAL A 160 -6.26 -0.86 9.44
CA VAL A 160 -5.54 -1.95 10.11
C VAL A 160 -5.68 -3.25 9.31
N VAL A 161 -6.89 -3.57 8.84
CA VAL A 161 -7.13 -4.76 8.01
C VAL A 161 -6.33 -4.68 6.71
N ILE A 162 -6.25 -3.52 6.06
CA ILE A 162 -5.42 -3.34 4.85
C ILE A 162 -3.95 -3.66 5.14
N TYR A 163 -3.37 -3.12 6.22
CA TYR A 163 -1.97 -3.40 6.55
C TYR A 163 -1.73 -4.89 6.85
N ILE A 164 -2.68 -5.57 7.51
CA ILE A 164 -2.60 -7.02 7.76
C ILE A 164 -2.62 -7.79 6.43
N LEU A 165 -3.57 -7.50 5.55
CA LEU A 165 -3.71 -8.18 4.26
C LEU A 165 -2.47 -8.00 3.39
N GLU A 166 -1.93 -6.78 3.32
CA GLU A 166 -0.71 -6.49 2.58
C GLU A 166 0.49 -7.29 3.13
N THR A 167 0.65 -7.29 4.46
CA THR A 167 1.73 -8.01 5.13
C THR A 167 1.65 -9.52 4.87
N LEU A 168 0.45 -10.10 4.99
CA LEU A 168 0.21 -11.52 4.72
C LEU A 168 0.50 -11.87 3.26
N ALA A 169 0.05 -11.03 2.31
CA ALA A 169 0.30 -11.24 0.89
C ALA A 169 1.82 -11.29 0.58
N ILE A 170 2.59 -10.39 1.19
CA ILE A 170 4.05 -10.31 0.97
C ILE A 170 4.77 -11.49 1.62
N ILE A 171 4.38 -11.91 2.83
CA ILE A 171 4.93 -13.11 3.48
C ILE A 171 4.68 -14.36 2.65
N VAL A 172 3.44 -14.56 2.17
CA VAL A 172 3.08 -15.71 1.32
C VAL A 172 3.90 -15.72 0.04
N LYS A 173 4.04 -14.56 -0.62
CA LYS A 173 4.90 -14.41 -1.81
C LYS A 173 6.35 -14.77 -1.47
N ALA A 174 6.92 -14.23 -0.40
CA ALA A 174 8.31 -14.47 -0.03
C ALA A 174 8.61 -15.95 0.25
N ILE A 175 7.73 -16.66 0.98
CA ILE A 175 7.88 -18.10 1.24
C ILE A 175 7.79 -18.91 -0.07
N LYS A 176 6.80 -18.60 -0.91
CA LYS A 176 6.58 -19.31 -2.19
C LYS A 176 7.83 -19.22 -3.08
N TYR A 177 8.39 -18.03 -3.25
CA TYR A 177 9.52 -17.82 -4.14
C TYR A 177 10.85 -18.33 -3.56
N ASN A 178 11.02 -18.30 -2.24
CA ASN A 178 12.20 -18.88 -1.60
C ASN A 178 12.27 -20.40 -1.79
N ASN A 179 11.15 -21.12 -1.52
CA ASN A 179 11.09 -22.57 -1.68
C ASN A 179 11.36 -23.02 -3.13
N GLN A 180 10.87 -22.25 -4.11
CA GLN A 180 11.09 -22.53 -5.52
C GLN A 180 12.57 -22.37 -5.92
N PHE A 181 13.26 -21.39 -5.34
CA PHE A 181 14.69 -21.17 -5.56
C PHE A 181 15.53 -22.33 -4.98
N ASP A 182 15.23 -22.77 -3.76
CA ASP A 182 15.93 -23.86 -3.08
C ASP A 182 15.78 -25.19 -3.83
N PHE A 183 14.57 -25.52 -4.29
CA PHE A 183 14.31 -26.72 -5.09
C PHE A 183 15.13 -26.72 -6.39
N MET A 184 15.22 -25.59 -7.08
CA MET A 184 15.98 -25.47 -8.32
C MET A 184 17.49 -25.69 -8.10
N ASN A 185 18.02 -25.16 -6.99
CA ASN A 185 19.43 -25.36 -6.62
C ASN A 185 19.71 -26.83 -6.28
N TYR A 186 18.77 -27.50 -5.61
CA TYR A 186 18.85 -28.93 -5.34
C TYR A 186 18.90 -29.76 -6.62
N VAL A 187 17.98 -29.54 -7.57
CA VAL A 187 17.95 -30.25 -8.87
C VAL A 187 19.26 -30.06 -9.65
N LYS A 188 19.75 -28.83 -9.78
CA LYS A 188 21.04 -28.54 -10.45
C LYS A 188 22.22 -29.24 -9.78
N SER A 189 22.19 -29.40 -8.45
CA SER A 189 23.25 -30.10 -7.73
C SER A 189 23.25 -31.61 -8.02
N MET A 190 22.08 -32.20 -8.29
CA MET A 190 21.91 -33.60 -8.66
C MET A 190 22.36 -33.87 -10.10
N GLU A 191 22.00 -33.01 -11.05
CA GLU A 191 22.45 -33.12 -12.45
C GLU A 191 23.98 -33.04 -12.57
N ARG A 192 24.62 -32.12 -11.83
CA ARG A 192 26.09 -32.02 -11.77
C ARG A 192 26.78 -33.27 -11.21
N ARG A 193 26.08 -34.04 -10.36
CA ARG A 193 26.60 -35.31 -9.83
C ARG A 193 26.42 -36.44 -10.84
N SER A 194 25.28 -36.47 -11.54
CA SER A 194 25.00 -37.44 -12.60
C SER A 194 25.98 -37.30 -13.78
N ASN A 195 26.26 -36.08 -14.24
CA ASN A 195 27.18 -35.85 -15.38
C ASN A 195 28.67 -36.05 -15.03
N LYS A 196 29.01 -36.37 -13.78
CA LYS A 196 30.37 -36.67 -13.34
C LYS A 196 30.65 -38.18 -13.23
N GLN A 197 29.63 -39.03 -13.41
CA GLN A 197 29.75 -40.49 -13.48
C GLN A 197 29.70 -40.94 -14.94
#